data_AF-A0A5C6M5Z6-F1
#
_entry.id   AF-A0A5C6M5Z6-F1
#
_cell.length_a   1.000
_cell.length_b   1.000
_cell.length_c   1.000
_cell.angle_alpha   90.00
_cell.angle_beta   90.00
_cell.angle_gamma   90.00
#
_symmetry.space_group_name_H-M   'P 1'
#
loop_
_entity.id
_entity.type
_entity.pdbx_description
1 polymer ?
#
loop_
_entity_poly.entity_id
_entity_poly.type
_entity_poly.pdbx_seq_one_letter_code
_entity_poly.pdbx_strand_id
1 'polypeptide(L)'
;EQTLGRGLRRMTPPGQAHETLTVVEHPAFASLYAQELAQEGLPIEVVDIDRVPATTVSIYPDENHKNVTVLEIQIPKLSGGHRIQSVLEGLKIEHIKAEFKKYKPLPLGGKGQSEIQYEGRHLFTNEVVERLKINLPLLESGVGAVSYFVKQLEQICKLRGIHAVLAPLVQTFLEEILFEKKVTLFDQPLITRLADSDVGEHIRAVFVPLIRARTTTVEKRINESAPTALSSWKSFQVSHSERHPVLKAARTLFNLVPCNRELEVAFANFVDRAIDVASFAKNAGPQCLRIDYLASGSRLSFYTPDFFVRSTDNKVCYLVETKGREDIDVPRKAKAALAWCEAASTPEIRWEYVYVTQGVFGRQTGQSMTELARTCAPALKSLLENDDSAQQMPLFAAAARAEVAASEKAPELKGIVDEATLSTLPPRYRKAVEQATMLFRFFENKESMNYSPVFNALLGSIDEVARGLIIRRLQKSLPTKAADQKLWFDPYLR
;
A
#
# COMPACT_ATOMS: atom_id res chain seq x y z
N GLU A 1 5.92 11.40 -32.53
CA GLU A 1 4.88 10.34 -32.63
C GLU A 1 5.04 9.35 -33.79
N GLN A 2 5.23 9.76 -35.05
CA GLN A 2 5.33 8.80 -36.18
C GLN A 2 6.56 7.89 -36.08
N THR A 3 7.65 8.37 -35.48
CA THR A 3 8.95 7.66 -35.45
C THR A 3 9.12 6.73 -34.24
N LEU A 4 8.56 7.07 -33.08
CA LEU A 4 8.65 6.26 -31.84
C LEU A 4 7.52 5.20 -31.74
N GLY A 5 6.51 5.31 -32.60
CA GLY A 5 5.34 4.44 -32.66
C GLY A 5 4.09 5.02 -31.98
N ARG A 6 2.92 4.73 -32.56
CA ARG A 6 1.61 5.01 -31.94
C ARG A 6 1.22 3.88 -30.99
N GLY A 7 0.54 4.22 -29.89
CA GLY A 7 -0.15 3.22 -29.07
C GLY A 7 0.72 2.49 -28.05
N LEU A 8 1.80 3.12 -27.58
CA LEU A 8 2.52 2.63 -26.40
C LEU A 8 1.55 2.59 -25.21
N ARG A 9 1.47 1.44 -24.56
CA ARG A 9 0.63 1.20 -23.39
C ARG A 9 1.51 0.68 -22.28
N ARG A 10 1.12 0.99 -21.05
CA ARG A 10 1.73 0.36 -19.88
C ARG A 10 1.52 -1.14 -19.94
N MET A 11 2.57 -1.90 -19.61
CA MET A 11 2.51 -3.36 -19.56
C MET A 11 1.88 -3.83 -18.24
N THR A 12 2.04 -3.04 -17.19
CA THR A 12 1.55 -3.27 -15.83
C THR A 12 0.55 -2.19 -15.42
N PRO A 13 -0.48 -2.55 -14.64
CA PRO A 13 -1.41 -1.58 -14.07
C PRO A 13 -0.71 -0.44 -13.31
N PRO A 14 -1.31 0.76 -13.28
CA PRO A 14 -0.78 1.88 -12.51
C PRO A 14 -0.44 1.52 -11.06
N GLY A 15 0.78 1.85 -10.63
CA GLY A 15 1.27 1.66 -9.27
C GLY A 15 1.96 0.32 -8.97
N GLN A 16 2.09 -0.59 -9.93
CA GLN A 16 2.78 -1.88 -9.70
C GLN A 16 4.30 -1.81 -9.88
N ALA A 17 4.77 -1.37 -11.05
CA ALA A 17 6.18 -1.24 -11.36
C ALA A 17 6.50 0.10 -12.02
N HIS A 18 7.72 0.59 -11.79
CA HIS A 18 8.29 1.72 -12.54
C HIS A 18 8.68 1.24 -13.93
N GLU A 19 7.84 1.51 -14.92
CA GLU A 19 8.13 1.20 -16.31
C GLU A 19 8.94 2.32 -16.95
N THR A 20 10.08 1.95 -17.52
CA THR A 20 10.92 2.85 -18.31
C THR A 20 10.87 2.37 -19.75
N LEU A 21 10.53 3.28 -20.68
CA LEU A 21 10.69 3.02 -22.10
C LEU A 21 12.12 3.40 -22.51
N THR A 22 12.95 2.39 -22.77
CA THR A 22 14.28 2.61 -23.33
C THR A 22 14.20 2.47 -24.84
N VAL A 23 14.52 3.55 -25.55
CA VAL A 23 14.63 3.55 -27.02
C VAL A 23 16.10 3.50 -27.40
N VAL A 24 16.51 2.44 -28.08
CA VAL A 24 17.88 2.29 -28.59
C VAL A 24 17.90 2.79 -30.03
N GLU A 25 18.62 3.87 -30.28
CA GLU A 25 18.76 4.51 -31.60
C GLU A 25 20.16 5.11 -31.76
N HIS A 26 20.51 5.44 -33.01
CA HIS A 26 21.68 6.18 -33.38
C HIS A 26 21.68 7.57 -32.70
N PRO A 27 22.85 8.07 -32.22
CA PRO A 27 22.93 9.32 -31.45
C PRO A 27 22.32 10.57 -32.13
N ALA A 28 22.38 10.61 -33.46
CA ALA A 28 21.78 11.68 -34.25
C ALA A 28 20.25 11.75 -34.09
N PHE A 29 19.57 10.59 -34.00
CA PHE A 29 18.12 10.53 -33.76
C PHE A 29 17.77 10.75 -32.29
N ALA A 30 18.60 10.25 -31.36
CA ALA A 30 18.42 10.52 -29.92
C ALA A 30 18.41 12.02 -29.61
N SER A 31 19.30 12.79 -30.26
CA SER A 31 19.38 14.24 -30.11
C SER A 31 18.13 14.97 -30.60
N LEU A 32 17.55 14.52 -31.72
CA LEU A 32 16.30 15.04 -32.25
C LEU A 32 15.15 14.87 -31.24
N TYR A 33 14.98 13.65 -30.70
CA TYR A 33 13.94 13.39 -29.70
C TYR A 33 14.12 14.20 -28.42
N ALA A 34 15.35 14.33 -27.95
CA ALA A 34 15.64 15.12 -26.75
C ALA A 34 15.26 16.58 -26.91
N GLN A 35 15.46 17.16 -28.10
CA GLN A 35 15.09 18.54 -28.40
C GLN A 35 13.57 18.71 -28.55
N GLU A 36 12.91 17.86 -29.32
CA GLU A 36 11.47 17.93 -29.55
C GLU A 36 10.68 17.69 -28.25
N LEU A 37 10.99 16.65 -27.50
CA LEU A 37 10.31 16.35 -26.23
C LEU A 37 10.58 17.42 -25.17
N ALA A 38 11.77 18.03 -25.15
CA ALA A 38 12.04 19.15 -24.25
C ALA A 38 11.18 20.38 -24.56
N GLN A 39 10.85 20.66 -25.84
CA GLN A 39 9.91 21.72 -26.20
C GLN A 39 8.49 21.43 -25.69
N GLU A 40 8.10 20.16 -25.60
CA GLU A 40 6.85 19.70 -25.01
C GLU A 40 6.90 19.57 -23.47
N GLY A 41 8.01 19.96 -22.84
CA GLY A 41 8.20 19.93 -21.39
C GLY A 41 8.59 18.57 -20.81
N LEU A 42 9.01 17.61 -21.64
CA LEU A 42 9.50 16.29 -21.25
C LEU A 42 10.99 16.11 -21.61
N PRO A 43 11.92 16.63 -20.80
CA PRO A 43 13.35 16.37 -21.01
C PRO A 43 13.65 14.89 -20.80
N ILE A 44 14.32 14.25 -21.76
CA ILE A 44 14.77 12.85 -21.68
C ILE A 44 16.28 12.77 -21.49
N GLU A 45 16.74 11.75 -20.76
CA GLU A 45 18.16 11.47 -20.56
C GLU A 45 18.68 10.55 -21.67
N VAL A 46 19.72 10.97 -22.39
CA VAL A 46 20.42 10.13 -23.37
C VAL A 46 21.62 9.48 -22.67
N VAL A 47 21.52 8.18 -22.44
CA VAL A 47 22.56 7.38 -21.78
C VAL A 47 23.17 6.38 -22.75
N ASP A 48 24.39 5.96 -22.44
CA ASP A 48 25.03 4.85 -23.15
C ASP A 48 24.24 3.55 -22.95
N ILE A 49 24.28 2.64 -23.92
CA ILE A 49 23.46 1.40 -23.91
C ILE A 49 23.78 0.52 -22.69
N ASP A 50 25.04 0.51 -22.27
CA ASP A 50 25.52 -0.24 -21.11
C ASP A 50 25.16 0.41 -19.76
N ARG A 51 24.58 1.63 -19.79
CA ARG A 51 24.24 2.42 -18.61
C ARG A 51 22.74 2.57 -18.39
N VAL A 52 21.92 1.86 -19.16
CA VAL A 52 20.46 1.86 -18.97
C VAL A 52 20.16 1.28 -17.58
N PRO A 53 19.58 2.07 -16.65
CA PRO A 53 19.32 1.58 -15.30
C PRO A 53 18.23 0.50 -15.33
N ALA A 54 18.51 -0.68 -14.78
CA ALA A 54 17.51 -1.71 -14.58
C ALA A 54 16.53 -1.28 -13.48
N THR A 55 15.43 -0.61 -13.88
CA THR A 55 14.42 -0.13 -12.93
C THR A 55 13.47 -1.24 -12.46
N THR A 56 13.41 -2.34 -13.19
CA THR A 56 12.53 -3.48 -12.89
C THR A 56 13.26 -4.80 -13.01
N VAL A 57 12.85 -5.76 -12.18
CA VAL A 57 13.29 -7.15 -12.26
C VAL A 57 12.11 -8.10 -12.28
N SER A 58 12.29 -9.22 -12.97
CA SER A 58 11.33 -10.33 -12.98
C SER A 58 11.51 -11.20 -11.73
N ILE A 59 10.44 -11.43 -10.98
CA ILE A 59 10.37 -12.44 -9.92
C ILE A 59 9.71 -13.70 -10.48
N TYR A 60 10.35 -14.84 -10.34
CA TYR A 60 9.86 -16.13 -10.82
C TYR A 60 10.42 -17.31 -10.00
N PRO A 61 9.71 -18.45 -9.91
CA PRO A 61 10.26 -19.69 -9.34
C PRO A 61 11.51 -20.13 -10.10
N ASP A 62 12.65 -20.24 -9.41
CA ASP A 62 13.96 -20.46 -10.03
C ASP A 62 14.32 -21.95 -10.10
N GLU A 63 13.61 -22.68 -10.96
CA GLU A 63 13.79 -24.13 -11.16
C GLU A 63 15.19 -24.51 -11.64
N ASN A 64 15.91 -23.60 -12.30
CA ASN A 64 17.22 -23.87 -12.88
C ASN A 64 18.34 -23.86 -11.83
N HIS A 65 18.21 -23.07 -10.76
CA HIS A 65 19.28 -22.88 -9.77
C HIS A 65 18.90 -23.34 -8.37
N LYS A 66 17.62 -23.63 -8.10
CA LYS A 66 17.12 -23.97 -6.78
C LYS A 66 16.30 -25.26 -6.79
N ASN A 67 16.33 -25.99 -5.68
CA ASN A 67 15.45 -27.14 -5.49
C ASN A 67 14.06 -26.67 -5.06
N VAL A 68 13.22 -26.31 -6.05
CA VAL A 68 11.88 -25.77 -5.84
C VAL A 68 10.98 -26.74 -5.06
N THR A 69 11.11 -28.05 -5.29
CA THR A 69 10.34 -29.08 -4.58
C THR A 69 10.62 -29.07 -3.07
N VAL A 70 11.89 -28.94 -2.66
CA VAL A 70 12.27 -28.86 -1.25
C VAL A 70 11.87 -27.52 -0.63
N LEU A 71 11.88 -26.44 -1.40
CA LEU A 71 11.55 -25.09 -0.95
C LEU A 71 10.06 -24.74 -1.06
N GLU A 72 9.23 -25.66 -1.54
CA GLU A 72 7.81 -25.44 -1.80
C GLU A 72 7.03 -25.04 -0.54
N ILE A 73 6.04 -24.16 -0.71
CA ILE A 73 5.06 -23.81 0.31
C ILE A 73 3.67 -23.86 -0.35
N GLN A 74 2.81 -24.72 0.18
CA GLN A 74 1.43 -24.84 -0.29
C GLN A 74 0.56 -23.85 0.46
N ILE A 75 -0.12 -22.95 -0.25
CA ILE A 75 -1.02 -21.95 0.35
C ILE A 75 -2.47 -22.48 0.30
N PRO A 76 -3.13 -22.72 1.44
CA PRO A 76 -4.52 -23.11 1.46
C PRO A 76 -5.41 -22.07 0.80
N LYS A 77 -6.36 -22.54 -0.02
CA LYS A 77 -7.33 -21.68 -0.69
C LYS A 77 -8.65 -21.72 0.07
N LEU A 78 -8.90 -20.65 0.82
CA LEU A 78 -10.06 -20.51 1.70
C LEU A 78 -11.11 -19.57 1.11
N SER A 79 -12.34 -19.76 1.54
CA SER A 79 -13.44 -18.84 1.27
C SER A 79 -13.24 -17.50 1.97
N GLY A 80 -13.96 -16.49 1.48
CA GLY A 80 -14.07 -15.20 2.15
C GLY A 80 -14.62 -15.35 3.58
N GLY A 81 -14.12 -14.54 4.51
CA GLY A 81 -14.66 -14.44 5.87
C GLY A 81 -15.84 -13.48 5.95
N HIS A 82 -16.04 -12.68 4.91
CA HIS A 82 -17.13 -11.73 4.79
C HIS A 82 -17.79 -11.84 3.42
N ARG A 83 -19.12 -11.83 3.41
CA ARG A 83 -19.92 -11.83 2.19
C ARG A 83 -20.84 -10.63 2.18
N ILE A 84 -20.93 -9.98 1.02
CA ILE A 84 -21.95 -8.95 0.76
C ILE A 84 -23.13 -9.65 0.11
N GLN A 85 -24.26 -9.66 0.81
CA GLN A 85 -25.54 -10.09 0.28
C GLN A 85 -26.11 -8.98 -0.62
N SER A 86 -26.67 -9.37 -1.76
CA SER A 86 -27.26 -8.43 -2.72
C SER A 86 -28.64 -7.91 -2.30
N VAL A 87 -29.22 -8.48 -1.25
CA VAL A 87 -30.59 -8.18 -0.80
C VAL A 87 -30.53 -7.31 0.46
N LEU A 88 -31.24 -6.19 0.43
CA LEU A 88 -31.42 -5.30 1.59
C LEU A 88 -32.81 -5.51 2.19
N GLU A 89 -32.87 -6.23 3.30
CA GLU A 89 -34.11 -6.51 4.03
C GLU A 89 -34.12 -5.83 5.41
N GLY A 90 -35.32 -5.55 5.93
CA GLY A 90 -35.52 -5.08 7.30
C GLY A 90 -35.01 -3.67 7.61
N LEU A 91 -34.62 -2.87 6.61
CA LEU A 91 -34.36 -1.45 6.81
C LEU A 91 -35.69 -0.69 6.94
N LYS A 92 -35.83 0.11 7.98
CA LYS A 92 -37.06 0.84 8.35
C LYS A 92 -36.71 2.27 8.71
N ILE A 93 -37.70 3.16 8.62
CA ILE A 93 -37.52 4.59 8.91
C ILE A 93 -37.08 4.86 10.37
N GLU A 94 -37.48 4.00 11.31
CA GLU A 94 -37.08 4.09 12.72
C GLU A 94 -35.56 3.99 12.90
N HIS A 95 -34.92 3.11 12.14
CA HIS A 95 -33.47 2.94 12.16
C HIS A 95 -32.76 4.20 11.64
N ILE A 96 -33.32 4.84 10.61
CA ILE A 96 -32.81 6.09 10.03
C ILE A 96 -32.94 7.23 11.04
N LYS A 97 -34.09 7.36 11.70
CA LYS A 97 -34.31 8.34 12.77
C LYS A 97 -33.33 8.14 13.93
N ALA A 98 -33.10 6.90 14.34
CA ALA A 98 -32.17 6.58 15.42
C ALA A 98 -30.72 6.95 15.06
N GLU A 99 -30.27 6.63 13.84
CA GLU A 99 -28.92 6.95 13.38
C GLU A 99 -28.73 8.46 13.18
N PHE A 100 -29.75 9.16 12.67
CA PHE A 100 -29.69 10.60 12.44
C PHE A 100 -29.63 11.45 13.72
N LYS A 101 -30.06 10.93 14.89
CA LYS A 101 -29.96 11.64 16.19
C LYS A 101 -28.53 12.07 16.54
N LYS A 102 -27.51 11.48 15.92
CA LYS A 102 -26.10 11.86 16.06
C LYS A 102 -25.77 13.20 15.40
N TYR A 103 -26.64 13.68 14.51
CA TYR A 103 -26.46 14.88 13.70
C TYR A 103 -27.57 15.90 13.98
N LYS A 104 -27.34 17.15 13.58
CA LYS A 104 -28.33 18.22 13.70
C LYS A 104 -29.11 18.36 12.39
N PRO A 105 -30.42 18.65 12.44
CA PRO A 105 -31.18 19.03 11.25
C PRO A 105 -30.54 20.22 10.53
N LEU A 106 -30.62 20.20 9.20
CA LEU A 106 -30.07 21.24 8.34
C LEU A 106 -31.04 22.41 8.16
N PRO A 107 -30.53 23.64 7.99
CA PRO A 107 -31.38 24.77 7.65
C PRO A 107 -31.93 24.66 6.23
N LEU A 108 -33.15 25.14 6.04
CA LEU A 108 -33.82 25.28 4.75
C LEU A 108 -33.61 26.68 4.18
N GLY A 109 -33.41 26.77 2.87
CA GLY A 109 -33.21 28.03 2.17
C GLY A 109 -31.80 28.57 2.35
N GLY A 110 -30.95 28.29 1.36
CA GLY A 110 -29.61 28.83 1.21
C GLY A 110 -29.24 28.70 -0.27
N LYS A 111 -28.53 29.69 -0.84
CA LYS A 111 -28.06 29.59 -2.23
C LYS A 111 -26.94 28.55 -2.30
N GLY A 112 -27.28 27.32 -2.61
CA GLY A 112 -26.33 26.34 -3.14
C GLY A 112 -25.85 26.78 -4.51
N GLN A 113 -24.53 26.88 -4.72
CA GLN A 113 -24.00 26.94 -6.07
C GLN A 113 -24.18 25.56 -6.72
N SER A 114 -25.08 25.46 -7.67
CA SER A 114 -25.34 24.24 -8.46
C SER A 114 -24.26 23.94 -9.50
N GLU A 115 -23.32 24.87 -9.71
CA GLU A 115 -22.18 24.67 -10.61
C GLU A 115 -20.98 24.13 -9.84
N ILE A 116 -20.66 22.85 -10.05
CA ILE A 116 -19.35 22.33 -9.64
C ILE A 116 -18.34 22.79 -10.68
N GLN A 117 -17.42 23.67 -10.27
CA GLN A 117 -16.28 24.05 -11.11
C GLN A 117 -15.22 22.96 -11.01
N TYR A 118 -15.10 22.16 -12.06
CA TYR A 118 -14.02 21.21 -12.21
C TYR A 118 -12.85 21.88 -12.91
N GLU A 119 -11.69 21.78 -12.29
CA GLU A 119 -10.43 22.29 -12.83
C GLU A 119 -9.45 21.11 -12.99
N GLY A 120 -9.24 20.70 -14.23
CA GLY A 120 -8.18 19.75 -14.57
C GLY A 120 -6.85 20.48 -14.60
N ARG A 121 -5.91 20.08 -13.74
CA ARG A 121 -4.56 20.64 -13.71
C ARG A 121 -3.53 19.66 -14.23
N HIS A 122 -2.59 20.16 -15.01
CA HIS A 122 -1.44 19.39 -15.47
C HIS A 122 -0.55 19.04 -14.27
N LEU A 123 -0.24 17.74 -14.11
CA LEU A 123 0.36 17.20 -12.88
C LEU A 123 1.75 17.80 -12.56
N PHE A 124 2.48 18.22 -13.60
CA PHE A 124 3.87 18.69 -13.47
C PHE A 124 3.98 20.22 -13.46
N THR A 125 3.17 20.92 -14.27
CA THR A 125 3.23 22.38 -14.41
C THR A 125 2.20 23.10 -13.54
N ASN A 126 1.22 22.38 -12.97
CA ASN A 126 0.09 22.91 -12.21
C ASN A 126 -0.78 23.89 -13.01
N GLU A 127 -0.61 23.92 -14.34
CA GLU A 127 -1.39 24.74 -15.26
C GLU A 127 -2.79 24.16 -15.44
N VAL A 128 -3.77 25.04 -15.57
CA VAL A 128 -5.16 24.65 -15.79
C VAL A 128 -5.32 24.21 -17.24
N VAL A 129 -5.43 22.90 -17.46
CA VAL A 129 -5.61 22.31 -18.79
C VAL A 129 -7.08 22.14 -19.16
N GLU A 130 -7.97 22.09 -18.17
CA GLU A 130 -9.39 21.90 -18.41
C GLU A 130 -10.24 22.66 -17.38
N ARG A 131 -11.29 23.34 -17.84
CA ARG A 131 -12.34 23.90 -16.99
C ARG A 131 -13.67 23.35 -17.46
N LEU A 132 -14.33 22.58 -16.59
CA LEU A 132 -15.65 22.02 -16.87
C LEU A 132 -16.63 22.57 -15.84
N LYS A 133 -17.78 23.07 -16.31
CA LYS A 133 -18.93 23.37 -15.46
C LYS A 133 -19.84 22.14 -15.48
N ILE A 134 -19.90 21.43 -14.36
CA ILE A 134 -20.77 20.25 -14.23
C ILE A 134 -22.08 20.70 -13.61
N ASN A 135 -23.16 20.63 -14.40
CA ASN A 135 -24.53 20.74 -13.90
C ASN A 135 -25.04 19.34 -13.55
N LEU A 136 -25.74 19.21 -12.43
CA LEU A 136 -26.35 17.96 -11.98
C LEU A 136 -27.88 18.03 -12.19
N PRO A 137 -28.38 17.82 -13.43
CA PRO A 137 -29.80 18.03 -13.77
C PRO A 137 -30.76 17.16 -12.95
N LEU A 138 -30.31 16.01 -12.46
CA LEU A 138 -31.13 15.14 -11.59
C LEU A 138 -31.36 15.75 -10.19
N LEU A 139 -30.57 16.74 -9.77
CA LEU A 139 -30.74 17.44 -8.49
C LEU A 139 -31.59 18.71 -8.63
N GLU A 140 -32.00 19.08 -9.85
CA GLU A 140 -32.92 20.20 -10.11
C GLU A 140 -34.39 19.83 -9.83
N SER A 141 -34.68 18.56 -9.55
CA SER A 141 -35.99 18.04 -9.16
C SER A 141 -35.88 17.16 -7.92
N GLY A 142 -36.76 17.32 -6.94
CA GLY A 142 -36.76 16.48 -5.73
C GLY A 142 -36.97 15.00 -6.03
N VAL A 143 -37.80 14.66 -7.02
CA VAL A 143 -38.03 13.26 -7.45
C VAL A 143 -36.78 12.68 -8.11
N GLY A 144 -36.10 13.48 -8.93
CA GLY A 144 -34.81 13.12 -9.53
C GLY A 144 -33.74 12.89 -8.47
N ALA A 145 -33.72 13.72 -7.42
CA ALA A 145 -32.74 13.65 -6.37
C ALA A 145 -32.84 12.37 -5.53
N VAL A 146 -34.05 11.89 -5.25
CA VAL A 146 -34.23 10.57 -4.60
C VAL A 146 -33.53 9.48 -5.41
N SER A 147 -33.79 9.41 -6.72
CA SER A 147 -33.16 8.41 -7.59
C SER A 147 -31.64 8.59 -7.70
N TYR A 148 -31.17 9.84 -7.74
CA TYR A 148 -29.73 10.14 -7.70
C TYR A 148 -29.06 9.62 -6.43
N PHE A 149 -29.61 9.94 -5.26
CA PHE A 149 -29.04 9.52 -3.98
C PHE A 149 -29.11 8.02 -3.77
N VAL A 150 -30.20 7.37 -4.19
CA VAL A 150 -30.29 5.90 -4.19
C VAL A 150 -29.18 5.30 -5.06
N LYS A 151 -28.97 5.81 -6.28
CA LYS A 151 -27.91 5.33 -7.17
C LYS A 151 -26.50 5.56 -6.60
N GLN A 152 -26.30 6.69 -5.93
CA GLN A 152 -25.06 6.97 -5.18
C GLN A 152 -24.84 5.94 -4.08
N LEU A 153 -25.87 5.65 -3.27
CA LEU A 153 -25.80 4.63 -2.21
C LEU A 153 -25.53 3.23 -2.77
N GLU A 154 -26.18 2.86 -3.89
CA GLU A 154 -25.92 1.60 -4.61
C GLU A 154 -24.45 1.48 -5.04
N GLN A 155 -23.88 2.53 -5.64
CA GLN A 155 -22.48 2.54 -6.04
C GLN A 155 -21.52 2.42 -4.85
N ILE A 156 -21.76 3.18 -3.77
CA ILE A 156 -20.92 3.20 -2.57
C ILE A 156 -20.97 1.86 -1.82
N CYS A 157 -22.14 1.24 -1.77
CA CYS A 157 -22.36 -0.04 -1.10
C CYS A 157 -22.11 -1.25 -2.02
N LYS A 158 -21.85 -1.03 -3.33
CA LYS A 158 -21.71 -2.07 -4.36
C LYS A 158 -22.92 -3.01 -4.44
N LEU A 159 -24.12 -2.45 -4.27
CA LEU A 159 -25.39 -3.15 -4.37
C LEU A 159 -26.13 -2.72 -5.63
N ARG A 160 -27.02 -3.57 -6.13
CA ARG A 160 -27.85 -3.26 -7.31
C ARG A 160 -29.28 -3.66 -7.02
N GLY A 161 -30.24 -2.88 -7.53
CA GLY A 161 -31.65 -3.24 -7.50
C GLY A 161 -32.33 -3.02 -6.15
N ILE A 162 -31.77 -2.16 -5.29
CA ILE A 162 -32.33 -1.85 -3.97
C ILE A 162 -33.18 -0.57 -3.96
N HIS A 163 -33.44 -0.02 -5.15
CA HIS A 163 -34.20 1.23 -5.31
C HIS A 163 -35.60 1.16 -4.69
N ALA A 164 -36.35 0.08 -4.90
CA ALA A 164 -37.70 -0.08 -4.34
C ALA A 164 -37.73 0.00 -2.80
N VAL A 165 -36.65 -0.42 -2.13
CA VAL A 165 -36.53 -0.38 -0.66
C VAL A 165 -36.02 0.99 -0.20
N LEU A 166 -35.01 1.55 -0.88
CA LEU A 166 -34.36 2.79 -0.44
C LEU A 166 -35.09 4.07 -0.84
N ALA A 167 -35.71 4.12 -2.02
CA ALA A 167 -36.38 5.33 -2.52
C ALA A 167 -37.41 5.92 -1.53
N PRO A 168 -38.37 5.14 -0.99
CA PRO A 168 -39.32 5.69 -0.02
C PRO A 168 -38.63 6.17 1.26
N LEU A 169 -37.58 5.48 1.71
CA LEU A 169 -36.84 5.86 2.91
C LEU A 169 -36.03 7.14 2.73
N VAL A 170 -35.39 7.30 1.57
CA VAL A 170 -34.64 8.52 1.20
C VAL A 170 -35.60 9.68 1.02
N GLN A 171 -36.76 9.47 0.40
CA GLN A 171 -37.80 10.50 0.28
C GLN A 171 -38.25 10.97 1.67
N THR A 172 -38.67 10.07 2.56
CA THR A 172 -39.10 10.45 3.91
C THR A 172 -37.97 11.12 4.70
N PHE A 173 -36.72 10.70 4.48
CA PHE A 173 -35.57 11.35 5.12
C PHE A 173 -35.41 12.81 4.66
N LEU A 174 -35.51 13.08 3.36
CA LEU A 174 -35.45 14.44 2.79
C LEU A 174 -36.63 15.31 3.23
N GLU A 175 -37.84 14.75 3.28
CA GLU A 175 -39.08 15.50 3.55
C GLU A 175 -39.30 15.76 5.05
N GLU A 176 -38.95 14.82 5.93
CA GLU A 176 -39.36 14.86 7.34
C GLU A 176 -38.23 14.90 8.37
N ILE A 177 -37.01 14.50 8.01
CA ILE A 177 -35.94 14.21 8.99
C ILE A 177 -34.75 15.15 8.82
N LEU A 178 -34.26 15.31 7.59
CA LEU A 178 -32.98 15.96 7.32
C LEU A 178 -32.98 17.45 7.69
N PHE A 179 -34.12 18.13 7.49
CA PHE A 179 -34.23 19.58 7.66
C PHE A 179 -35.03 19.97 8.90
N GLU A 180 -34.81 21.19 9.39
CA GLU A 180 -35.50 21.76 10.57
C GLU A 180 -37.03 21.87 10.41
N LYS A 181 -37.52 21.96 9.17
CA LYS A 181 -38.94 22.02 8.85
C LYS A 181 -39.28 20.91 7.87
N LYS A 182 -40.51 20.40 7.99
CA LYS A 182 -41.05 19.45 7.02
C LYS A 182 -41.30 20.16 5.69
N VAL A 183 -40.94 19.48 4.61
CA VAL A 183 -41.06 19.96 3.23
C VAL A 183 -41.51 18.81 2.34
N THR A 184 -41.94 19.14 1.12
CA THR A 184 -42.25 18.18 0.06
C THR A 184 -41.15 18.18 -0.99
N LEU A 185 -41.02 17.08 -1.76
CA LEU A 185 -40.10 17.00 -2.91
C LEU A 185 -40.34 18.08 -4.00
N PHE A 186 -41.45 18.80 -3.94
CA PHE A 186 -41.80 19.85 -4.89
C PHE A 186 -41.52 21.26 -4.36
N ASP A 187 -41.11 21.39 -3.10
CA ASP A 187 -40.86 22.68 -2.47
C ASP A 187 -39.54 23.27 -2.96
N GLN A 188 -39.58 24.48 -3.54
CA GLN A 188 -38.39 25.18 -4.03
C GLN A 188 -37.26 25.32 -2.98
N PRO A 189 -37.56 25.62 -1.69
CA PRO A 189 -36.52 25.68 -0.64
C PRO A 189 -35.74 24.39 -0.46
N LEU A 190 -36.38 23.22 -0.63
CA LEU A 190 -35.70 21.92 -0.61
C LEU A 190 -34.83 21.75 -1.85
N ILE A 191 -35.41 21.97 -3.04
CA ILE A 191 -34.73 21.76 -4.33
C ILE A 191 -33.39 22.53 -4.37
N THR A 192 -33.37 23.76 -3.89
CA THR A 192 -32.15 24.58 -3.85
C THR A 192 -31.02 24.03 -2.97
N ARG A 193 -31.34 23.12 -2.04
CA ARG A 193 -30.37 22.50 -1.11
C ARG A 193 -29.88 21.13 -1.59
N LEU A 194 -30.59 20.46 -2.50
CA LEU A 194 -30.28 19.07 -2.87
C LEU A 194 -28.90 18.88 -3.51
N ALA A 195 -28.37 19.92 -4.16
CA ALA A 195 -27.04 19.93 -4.75
C ALA A 195 -25.91 20.19 -3.74
N ASP A 196 -26.24 20.61 -2.52
CA ASP A 196 -25.23 21.00 -1.55
C ASP A 196 -24.51 19.78 -0.95
N SER A 197 -23.21 19.96 -0.70
CA SER A 197 -22.34 18.88 -0.23
C SER A 197 -22.78 18.32 1.12
N ASP A 198 -23.34 19.15 1.99
CA ASP A 198 -23.78 18.74 3.32
C ASP A 198 -24.99 17.79 3.27
N VAL A 199 -25.94 18.00 2.35
CA VAL A 199 -27.08 17.08 2.12
C VAL A 199 -26.57 15.71 1.71
N GLY A 200 -25.69 15.67 0.70
CA GLY A 200 -25.09 14.42 0.23
C GLY A 200 -24.32 13.69 1.33
N GLU A 201 -23.58 14.42 2.17
CA GLU A 201 -22.80 13.83 3.25
C GLU A 201 -23.68 13.29 4.39
N HIS A 202 -24.76 13.99 4.77
CA HIS A 202 -25.70 13.47 5.78
C HIS A 202 -26.41 12.20 5.30
N ILE A 203 -26.81 12.14 4.02
CA ILE A 203 -27.38 10.93 3.43
C ILE A 203 -26.37 9.79 3.50
N ARG A 204 -25.10 10.02 3.12
CA ARG A 204 -24.05 9.00 3.20
C ARG A 204 -23.81 8.55 4.63
N ALA A 205 -23.67 9.49 5.57
CA ALA A 205 -23.37 9.23 6.97
C ALA A 205 -24.47 8.43 7.69
N VAL A 206 -25.73 8.59 7.29
CA VAL A 206 -26.86 7.86 7.88
C VAL A 206 -27.10 6.52 7.18
N PHE A 207 -27.18 6.50 5.84
CA PHE A 207 -27.63 5.32 5.12
C PHE A 207 -26.53 4.28 4.92
N VAL A 208 -25.28 4.69 4.64
CA VAL A 208 -24.19 3.75 4.32
C VAL A 208 -23.92 2.77 5.48
N PRO A 209 -23.82 3.20 6.75
CA PRO A 209 -23.64 2.28 7.88
C PRO A 209 -24.83 1.32 8.04
N LEU A 210 -26.06 1.82 7.90
CA LEU A 210 -27.28 1.02 8.07
C LEU A 210 -27.46 -0.05 6.99
N ILE A 211 -27.10 0.29 5.74
CA ILE A 211 -27.10 -0.65 4.61
C ILE A 211 -26.04 -1.72 4.85
N ARG A 212 -24.79 -1.31 5.11
CA ARG A 212 -23.67 -2.27 5.29
C ARG A 212 -23.88 -3.21 6.46
N ALA A 213 -24.46 -2.72 7.57
CA ALA A 213 -24.77 -3.55 8.74
C ALA A 213 -25.80 -4.66 8.45
N ARG A 214 -26.63 -4.50 7.40
CA ARG A 214 -27.66 -5.48 7.02
C ARG A 214 -27.24 -6.37 5.85
N THR A 215 -26.33 -5.91 5.00
CA THR A 215 -25.91 -6.65 3.82
C THR A 215 -24.59 -7.37 3.99
N THR A 216 -23.81 -7.04 5.02
CA THR A 216 -22.52 -7.68 5.27
C THR A 216 -22.68 -8.77 6.31
N THR A 217 -22.46 -10.02 5.92
CA THR A 217 -22.45 -11.17 6.84
C THR A 217 -21.02 -11.63 7.11
N VAL A 218 -20.77 -12.03 8.35
CA VAL A 218 -19.53 -12.71 8.74
C VAL A 218 -19.76 -14.21 8.55
N GLU A 219 -18.89 -14.85 7.77
CA GLU A 219 -18.93 -16.27 7.47
C GLU A 219 -17.68 -16.94 8.04
N LYS A 220 -17.80 -18.21 8.43
CA LYS A 220 -16.61 -19.00 8.79
C LYS A 220 -15.88 -19.38 7.51
N ARG A 221 -14.57 -19.13 7.50
CA ARG A 221 -13.70 -19.53 6.38
C ARG A 221 -13.67 -21.06 6.27
N ILE A 222 -13.87 -21.56 5.06
CA ILE A 222 -13.80 -22.99 4.73
C ILE A 222 -12.86 -23.21 3.55
N ASN A 223 -12.31 -24.42 3.42
CA ASN A 223 -11.51 -24.79 2.25
C ASN A 223 -12.38 -24.79 0.99
N GLU A 224 -12.02 -23.98 -0.01
CA GLU A 224 -12.76 -23.89 -1.28
C GLU A 224 -12.21 -24.85 -2.34
N SER A 225 -10.89 -25.02 -2.38
CA SER A 225 -10.24 -25.84 -3.41
C SER A 225 -8.89 -26.37 -2.93
N ALA A 226 -8.22 -27.14 -3.79
CA ALA A 226 -6.86 -27.58 -3.55
C ALA A 226 -5.93 -26.38 -3.23
N PRO A 227 -4.93 -26.56 -2.33
CA PRO A 227 -3.91 -25.56 -2.06
C PRO A 227 -3.20 -25.11 -3.34
N THR A 228 -2.77 -23.85 -3.35
CA THR A 228 -1.98 -23.28 -4.44
C THR A 228 -0.49 -23.40 -4.10
N ALA A 229 0.24 -24.15 -4.92
CA ALA A 229 1.70 -24.22 -4.85
C ALA A 229 2.35 -22.90 -5.27
N LEU A 230 3.35 -22.43 -4.55
CA LEU A 230 4.09 -21.22 -4.93
C LEU A 230 4.91 -21.44 -6.21
N SER A 231 5.37 -22.66 -6.49
CA SER A 231 6.01 -23.00 -7.76
C SER A 231 5.12 -22.78 -8.99
N SER A 232 3.79 -22.83 -8.82
CA SER A 232 2.85 -22.60 -9.92
C SER A 232 2.61 -21.11 -10.24
N TRP A 233 3.20 -20.20 -9.45
CA TRP A 233 3.05 -18.77 -9.66
C TRP A 233 3.75 -18.31 -10.94
N LYS A 234 2.99 -17.64 -11.81
CA LYS A 234 3.53 -16.93 -12.97
C LYS A 234 4.51 -15.84 -12.55
N SER A 235 5.48 -15.58 -13.41
CA SER A 235 6.44 -14.49 -13.22
C SER A 235 5.74 -13.13 -13.15
N PHE A 236 6.29 -12.22 -12.36
CA PHE A 236 5.77 -10.86 -12.20
C PHE A 236 6.90 -9.84 -12.07
N GLN A 237 6.64 -8.61 -12.48
CA GLN A 237 7.62 -7.52 -12.44
C GLN A 237 7.54 -6.76 -11.12
N VAL A 238 8.70 -6.38 -10.59
CA VAL A 238 8.82 -5.49 -9.42
C VAL A 238 9.83 -4.40 -9.71
N SER A 239 9.63 -3.23 -9.09
CA SER A 239 10.62 -2.15 -9.15
C SER A 239 11.85 -2.52 -8.33
N HIS A 240 13.04 -2.23 -8.86
CA HIS A 240 14.30 -2.37 -8.15
C HIS A 240 14.94 -0.98 -7.96
N SER A 241 15.15 -0.58 -6.71
CA SER A 241 15.81 0.68 -6.35
C SER A 241 16.36 0.63 -4.94
N GLU A 242 17.13 1.64 -4.52
CA GLU A 242 17.57 1.83 -3.13
C GLU A 242 16.40 1.73 -2.11
N ARG A 243 15.20 2.19 -2.49
CA ARG A 243 14.01 2.16 -1.63
C ARG A 243 13.16 0.90 -1.77
N HIS A 244 13.32 0.16 -2.87
CA HIS A 244 12.65 -1.11 -3.14
C HIS A 244 13.71 -2.15 -3.50
N PRO A 245 14.58 -2.52 -2.54
CA PRO A 245 15.63 -3.48 -2.81
C PRO A 245 15.04 -4.86 -3.08
N VAL A 246 15.73 -5.62 -3.92
CA VAL A 246 15.44 -7.03 -4.16
C VAL A 246 16.64 -7.84 -3.68
N LEU A 247 16.39 -8.86 -2.86
CA LEU A 247 17.44 -9.64 -2.21
C LEU A 247 17.57 -11.02 -2.83
N LYS A 248 18.79 -11.52 -2.92
CA LYS A 248 19.04 -12.95 -3.14
C LYS A 248 19.00 -13.66 -1.80
N ALA A 249 18.30 -14.79 -1.73
CA ALA A 249 18.20 -15.62 -0.54
C ALA A 249 18.18 -17.10 -0.95
N ALA A 250 18.78 -17.96 -0.12
CA ALA A 250 18.91 -19.38 -0.42
C ALA A 250 17.61 -20.15 -0.13
N ARG A 251 16.86 -19.74 0.89
CA ARG A 251 15.67 -20.44 1.38
C ARG A 251 14.35 -19.98 0.77
N THR A 252 14.39 -19.34 -0.38
CA THR A 252 13.19 -19.03 -1.17
C THR A 252 13.26 -19.73 -2.51
N LEU A 253 12.14 -20.29 -2.98
CA LEU A 253 12.05 -20.88 -4.31
C LEU A 253 12.10 -19.84 -5.44
N PHE A 254 11.83 -18.57 -5.15
CA PHE A 254 11.93 -17.49 -6.12
C PHE A 254 13.39 -17.07 -6.34
N ASN A 255 13.72 -16.56 -7.53
CA ASN A 255 15.05 -16.02 -7.83
C ASN A 255 15.45 -14.87 -6.88
N LEU A 256 14.50 -14.02 -6.48
CA LEU A 256 14.71 -12.82 -5.67
C LEU A 256 13.55 -12.59 -4.67
N VAL A 257 13.82 -11.84 -3.60
CA VAL A 257 12.86 -11.42 -2.58
C VAL A 257 12.65 -9.91 -2.67
N PRO A 258 11.50 -9.41 -3.18
CA PRO A 258 11.22 -7.98 -3.20
C PRO A 258 10.86 -7.46 -1.81
N CYS A 259 11.52 -6.38 -1.39
CA CYS A 259 11.28 -5.73 -0.10
C CYS A 259 10.87 -4.26 -0.33
N ASN A 260 9.86 -3.79 0.40
CA ASN A 260 9.39 -2.40 0.29
C ASN A 260 9.88 -1.50 1.43
N ARG A 261 10.44 -2.07 2.50
CA ARG A 261 10.84 -1.38 3.72
C ARG A 261 12.07 -2.04 4.36
N GLU A 262 12.76 -1.30 5.22
CA GLU A 262 13.97 -1.74 5.90
C GLU A 262 13.70 -2.92 6.84
N LEU A 263 12.54 -2.95 7.50
CA LEU A 263 12.12 -4.08 8.34
C LEU A 263 11.94 -5.36 7.51
N GLU A 264 11.42 -5.25 6.27
CA GLU A 264 11.28 -6.41 5.36
C GLU A 264 12.65 -6.93 4.93
N VAL A 265 13.59 -6.04 4.63
CA VAL A 265 14.99 -6.39 4.33
C VAL A 265 15.62 -7.14 5.50
N ALA A 266 15.47 -6.60 6.71
CA ALA A 266 16.03 -7.21 7.91
C ALA A 266 15.37 -8.56 8.23
N PHE A 267 14.05 -8.65 8.09
CA PHE A 267 13.30 -9.89 8.29
C PHE A 267 13.70 -10.96 7.26
N ALA A 268 13.80 -10.63 5.97
CA ALA A 268 14.22 -11.57 4.92
C ALA A 268 15.61 -12.13 5.19
N ASN A 269 16.57 -11.29 5.61
CA ASN A 269 17.91 -11.75 6.00
C ASN A 269 17.89 -12.65 7.24
N PHE A 270 17.03 -12.34 8.21
CA PHE A 270 16.85 -13.15 9.42
C PHE A 270 16.33 -14.56 9.09
N VAL A 271 15.22 -14.68 8.35
CA VAL A 271 14.61 -15.99 8.05
C VAL A 271 15.46 -16.85 7.10
N ASP A 272 16.27 -16.23 6.24
CA ASP A 272 17.23 -16.97 5.39
C ASP A 272 18.33 -17.66 6.22
N ARG A 273 18.59 -17.17 7.44
CA ARG A 273 19.62 -17.71 8.36
C ARG A 273 19.06 -18.45 9.57
N ALA A 274 17.78 -18.31 9.87
CA ALA A 274 17.17 -18.86 11.08
C ALA A 274 17.34 -20.39 11.19
N ILE A 275 17.65 -20.92 12.37
CA ILE A 275 18.02 -22.34 12.49
C ILE A 275 16.86 -23.32 12.24
N ASP A 276 15.62 -22.85 12.36
CA ASP A 276 14.38 -23.64 12.30
C ASP A 276 13.51 -23.34 11.07
N VAL A 277 14.06 -22.66 10.05
CA VAL A 277 13.34 -22.32 8.81
C VAL A 277 13.83 -23.18 7.64
N ALA A 278 12.91 -23.93 7.03
CA ALA A 278 13.18 -24.68 5.80
C ALA A 278 13.13 -23.79 4.56
N SER A 279 12.08 -22.96 4.48
CA SER A 279 11.83 -22.08 3.34
C SER A 279 10.97 -20.89 3.73
N PHE A 280 11.04 -19.83 2.93
CA PHE A 280 10.18 -18.66 3.05
C PHE A 280 9.92 -18.03 1.68
N ALA A 281 8.87 -17.21 1.60
CA ALA A 281 8.58 -16.42 0.40
C ALA A 281 7.93 -15.09 0.78
N LYS A 282 8.25 -14.03 0.03
CA LYS A 282 7.47 -12.78 0.08
C LYS A 282 6.15 -13.01 -0.64
N ASN A 283 5.05 -12.65 0.01
CA ASN A 283 3.72 -12.68 -0.59
C ASN A 283 3.50 -11.43 -1.47
N ALA A 284 4.04 -11.47 -2.68
CA ALA A 284 4.04 -10.35 -3.62
C ALA A 284 3.44 -10.72 -4.99
N GLY A 285 3.18 -9.71 -5.82
CA GLY A 285 2.67 -9.92 -7.18
C GLY A 285 1.16 -10.15 -7.27
N PRO A 286 0.64 -10.38 -8.48
CA PRO A 286 -0.80 -10.45 -8.74
C PRO A 286 -1.49 -11.68 -8.13
N GLN A 287 -0.71 -12.74 -7.87
CA GLN A 287 -1.17 -14.03 -7.32
C GLN A 287 -1.06 -14.09 -5.79
N CYS A 288 -0.67 -12.98 -5.14
CA CYS A 288 -0.53 -12.92 -3.70
C CYS A 288 -1.80 -13.32 -2.95
N LEU A 289 -1.62 -13.96 -1.80
CA LEU A 289 -2.71 -14.19 -0.85
C LEU A 289 -3.26 -12.83 -0.40
N ARG A 290 -4.56 -12.67 -0.55
CA ARG A 290 -5.32 -11.52 -0.05
C ARG A 290 -6.38 -12.00 0.92
N ILE A 291 -6.36 -11.44 2.12
CA ILE A 291 -7.31 -11.79 3.18
C ILE A 291 -8.32 -10.65 3.29
N ASP A 292 -9.60 -10.98 3.15
CA ASP A 292 -10.69 -10.02 3.32
C ASP A 292 -10.92 -9.67 4.80
N TYR A 293 -11.25 -8.42 5.04
CA TYR A 293 -11.59 -7.87 6.35
C TYR A 293 -12.56 -6.69 6.20
N LEU A 294 -13.20 -6.30 7.30
CA LEU A 294 -14.04 -5.10 7.35
C LEU A 294 -13.24 -3.91 7.87
N ALA A 295 -12.88 -3.00 6.96
CA ALA A 295 -12.26 -1.72 7.30
C ALA A 295 -13.26 -0.80 8.02
N SER A 296 -12.81 0.36 8.48
CA SER A 296 -13.68 1.37 9.10
C SER A 296 -14.98 1.62 8.30
N GLY A 297 -16.12 1.71 9.00
CA GLY A 297 -17.45 1.83 8.39
C GLY A 297 -17.96 0.56 7.69
N SER A 298 -17.52 -0.63 8.11
CA SER A 298 -17.95 -1.95 7.59
C SER A 298 -17.71 -2.12 6.09
N ARG A 299 -16.65 -1.51 5.54
CA ARG A 299 -16.29 -1.63 4.13
C ARG A 299 -15.47 -2.90 3.92
N LEU A 300 -15.98 -3.84 3.11
CA LEU A 300 -15.21 -4.99 2.65
C LEU A 300 -13.95 -4.53 1.92
N SER A 301 -12.80 -4.91 2.46
CA SER A 301 -11.48 -4.56 1.97
C SER A 301 -10.58 -5.79 2.02
N PHE A 302 -9.46 -5.74 1.30
CA PHE A 302 -8.47 -6.82 1.28
C PHE A 302 -7.14 -6.28 1.77
N TYR A 303 -6.39 -7.10 2.51
CA TYR A 303 -4.99 -6.83 2.82
C TYR A 303 -4.12 -8.02 2.42
N THR A 304 -2.86 -7.74 2.16
CA THR A 304 -1.85 -8.70 1.73
C THR A 304 -0.83 -8.83 2.86
N PRO A 305 -0.77 -9.99 3.55
CA PRO A 305 0.32 -10.30 4.49
C PRO A 305 1.68 -10.23 3.81
N ASP A 306 2.76 -9.99 4.55
CA ASP A 306 4.08 -9.79 3.96
C ASP A 306 4.82 -11.07 3.53
N PHE A 307 4.92 -12.08 4.40
CA PHE A 307 5.72 -13.28 4.15
C PHE A 307 5.02 -14.58 4.55
N PHE A 308 5.41 -15.66 3.90
CA PHE A 308 5.18 -17.04 4.33
C PHE A 308 6.51 -17.64 4.79
N VAL A 309 6.51 -18.38 5.89
CA VAL A 309 7.71 -19.08 6.40
C VAL A 309 7.32 -20.51 6.79
N ARG A 310 8.04 -21.53 6.30
CA ARG A 310 7.83 -22.94 6.68
C ARG A 310 8.96 -23.42 7.57
N SER A 311 8.61 -24.06 8.69
CA SER A 311 9.56 -24.64 9.63
C SER A 311 10.31 -25.84 9.06
N THR A 312 11.47 -26.16 9.62
CA THR A 312 12.28 -27.34 9.24
C THR A 312 11.61 -28.68 9.53
N ASP A 313 10.70 -28.74 10.51
CA ASP A 313 9.94 -29.95 10.83
C ASP A 313 8.70 -30.16 9.94
N ASN A 314 8.42 -29.22 9.03
CA ASN A 314 7.25 -29.20 8.14
C ASN A 314 5.89 -29.25 8.83
N LYS A 315 5.82 -28.95 10.12
CA LYS A 315 4.56 -28.95 10.89
C LYS A 315 3.96 -27.57 11.06
N VAL A 316 4.73 -26.51 10.88
CA VAL A 316 4.28 -25.14 11.10
C VAL A 316 4.61 -24.26 9.89
N CYS A 317 3.60 -23.52 9.43
CA CYS A 317 3.74 -22.43 8.48
C CYS A 317 3.34 -21.12 9.16
N TYR A 318 4.20 -20.12 9.09
CA TYR A 318 3.94 -18.79 9.61
C TYR A 318 3.42 -17.86 8.51
N LEU A 319 2.31 -17.19 8.79
CA LEU A 319 1.84 -16.04 8.03
C LEU A 319 2.35 -14.78 8.74
N VAL A 320 3.32 -14.09 8.14
CA VAL A 320 4.04 -13.02 8.81
C VAL A 320 3.66 -11.66 8.25
N GLU A 321 3.41 -10.72 9.15
CA GLU A 321 3.18 -9.32 8.85
C GLU A 321 4.26 -8.46 9.51
N THR A 322 4.96 -7.65 8.72
CA THR A 322 5.99 -6.73 9.22
C THR A 322 5.46 -5.30 9.27
N LYS A 323 5.42 -4.69 10.46
CA LYS A 323 4.93 -3.32 10.64
C LYS A 323 5.94 -2.43 11.35
N GLY A 324 6.12 -1.23 10.77
CA GLY A 324 6.90 -0.15 11.38
C GLY A 324 6.06 0.91 12.10
N ARG A 325 4.79 1.11 11.70
CA ARG A 325 3.86 2.03 12.36
C ARG A 325 2.44 1.44 12.32
N GLU A 326 1.73 1.58 13.42
CA GLU A 326 0.32 1.19 13.54
C GLU A 326 -0.61 2.16 12.78
N ASP A 327 -1.60 1.59 12.12
CA ASP A 327 -2.67 2.28 11.39
C ASP A 327 -4.02 1.81 11.97
N ILE A 328 -5.09 2.59 11.78
CA ILE A 328 -6.38 2.37 12.45
C ILE A 328 -7.01 1.01 12.15
N ASP A 329 -6.71 0.43 10.98
CA ASP A 329 -7.23 -0.86 10.54
C ASP A 329 -6.30 -2.06 10.88
N VAL A 330 -5.13 -1.83 11.50
CA VAL A 330 -4.16 -2.91 11.81
C VAL A 330 -4.76 -4.02 12.70
N PRO A 331 -5.49 -3.72 13.79
CA PRO A 331 -6.11 -4.78 14.60
C PRO A 331 -7.11 -5.63 13.81
N ARG A 332 -7.86 -5.03 12.89
CA ARG A 332 -8.87 -5.73 12.08
C ARG A 332 -8.22 -6.66 11.06
N LYS A 333 -7.11 -6.23 10.45
CA LYS A 333 -6.28 -7.07 9.59
C LYS A 333 -5.70 -8.25 10.37
N ALA A 334 -5.20 -8.01 11.58
CA ALA A 334 -4.68 -9.07 12.46
C ALA A 334 -5.77 -10.09 12.85
N LYS A 335 -6.97 -9.65 13.23
CA LYS A 335 -8.13 -10.53 13.49
C LYS A 335 -8.46 -11.41 12.27
N ALA A 336 -8.49 -10.81 11.09
CA ALA A 336 -8.72 -11.55 9.85
C ALA A 336 -7.59 -12.54 9.51
N ALA A 337 -6.32 -12.19 9.83
CA ALA A 337 -5.16 -13.07 9.67
C ALA A 337 -5.24 -14.30 10.57
N LEU A 338 -5.61 -14.10 11.83
CA LEU A 338 -5.81 -15.16 12.81
C LEU A 338 -6.91 -16.12 12.37
N ALA A 339 -8.06 -15.58 11.95
CA ALA A 339 -9.16 -16.39 11.44
C ALA A 339 -8.77 -17.16 10.16
N TRP A 340 -7.92 -16.57 9.30
CA TRP A 340 -7.38 -17.26 8.14
C TRP A 340 -6.44 -18.41 8.55
N CYS A 341 -5.51 -18.18 9.49
CA CYS A 341 -4.58 -19.21 9.97
C CYS A 341 -5.30 -20.37 10.67
N GLU A 342 -6.34 -20.06 11.46
CA GLU A 342 -7.18 -21.08 12.12
C GLU A 342 -7.84 -22.00 11.07
N ALA A 343 -8.46 -21.41 10.04
CA ALA A 343 -9.11 -22.17 8.98
C ALA A 343 -8.14 -22.86 8.01
N ALA A 344 -6.93 -22.32 7.85
CA ALA A 344 -5.86 -22.88 7.02
C ALA A 344 -5.16 -24.08 7.69
N SER A 345 -5.24 -24.19 9.02
CA SER A 345 -4.59 -25.24 9.79
C SER A 345 -5.25 -26.60 9.58
N THR A 346 -4.45 -27.64 9.39
CA THR A 346 -4.86 -29.05 9.34
C THR A 346 -4.14 -29.85 10.44
N PRO A 347 -4.52 -31.12 10.70
CA PRO A 347 -3.78 -31.97 11.63
C PRO A 347 -2.30 -32.16 11.26
N GLU A 348 -1.96 -32.05 9.97
CA GLU A 348 -0.61 -32.22 9.44
C GLU A 348 0.21 -30.93 9.50
N ILE A 349 -0.40 -29.79 9.15
CA ILE A 349 0.28 -28.49 9.06
C ILE A 349 -0.54 -27.42 9.80
N ARG A 350 0.08 -26.83 10.82
CA ARG A 350 -0.49 -25.70 11.55
C ARG A 350 -0.06 -24.38 10.91
N TRP A 351 -1.00 -23.47 10.73
CA TRP A 351 -0.73 -22.09 10.34
C TRP A 351 -0.75 -21.17 11.56
N GLU A 352 0.27 -20.32 11.70
CA GLU A 352 0.38 -19.36 12.80
C GLU A 352 0.60 -17.93 12.28
N TYR A 353 -0.18 -16.98 12.78
CA TYR A 353 0.00 -15.57 12.44
C TYR A 353 1.07 -14.93 13.33
N VAL A 354 2.02 -14.23 12.73
CA VAL A 354 3.08 -13.51 13.45
C VAL A 354 3.10 -12.04 13.05
N TYR A 355 2.78 -11.17 14.02
CA TYR A 355 2.81 -9.72 13.87
C TYR A 355 4.16 -9.17 14.36
N VAL A 356 5.07 -8.91 13.43
CA VAL A 356 6.44 -8.46 13.72
C VAL A 356 6.49 -6.94 13.69
N THR A 357 6.51 -6.33 14.88
CA THR A 357 6.73 -4.88 14.99
C THR A 357 8.22 -4.54 14.95
N GLN A 358 8.53 -3.36 14.41
CA GLN A 358 9.88 -2.83 14.35
C GLN A 358 10.58 -2.82 15.71
N GLY A 359 9.88 -2.38 16.75
CA GLY A 359 10.45 -2.31 18.11
C GLY A 359 10.76 -3.68 18.70
N VAL A 360 9.86 -4.66 18.52
CA VAL A 360 10.08 -6.04 19.00
C VAL A 360 11.22 -6.70 18.24
N PHE A 361 11.26 -6.58 16.91
CA PHE A 361 12.29 -7.17 16.07
C PHE A 361 13.69 -6.59 16.36
N GLY A 362 13.79 -5.30 16.66
CA GLY A 362 15.07 -4.67 17.03
C GLY A 362 15.65 -5.16 18.36
N ARG A 363 14.79 -5.48 19.33
CA ARG A 363 15.22 -6.00 20.66
C ARG A 363 15.49 -7.50 20.67
N GLN A 364 14.98 -8.23 19.68
CA GLN A 364 15.10 -9.67 19.61
C GLN A 364 16.52 -10.09 19.21
N THR A 365 17.08 -11.02 19.97
CA THR A 365 18.45 -11.57 19.80
C THR A 365 18.45 -13.02 19.28
N GLY A 366 17.32 -13.72 19.43
CA GLY A 366 17.16 -15.11 19.03
C GLY A 366 17.44 -15.38 17.55
N GLN A 367 17.88 -16.60 17.24
CA GLN A 367 18.19 -17.06 15.89
C GLN A 367 17.10 -17.97 15.29
N SER A 368 15.96 -18.14 15.97
CA SER A 368 14.87 -19.02 15.53
C SER A 368 13.57 -18.24 15.27
N MET A 369 12.83 -18.66 14.25
CA MET A 369 11.51 -18.15 13.93
C MET A 369 10.52 -18.43 15.04
N THR A 370 10.62 -19.60 15.68
CA THR A 370 9.78 -20.00 16.82
C THR A 370 9.95 -19.04 18.01
N GLU A 371 11.19 -18.62 18.31
CA GLU A 371 11.45 -17.63 19.37
C GLU A 371 10.96 -16.24 18.99
N LEU A 372 11.14 -15.82 17.73
CA LEU A 372 10.59 -14.55 17.25
C LEU A 372 9.06 -14.53 17.37
N ALA A 373 8.38 -15.63 17.00
CA ALA A 373 6.93 -15.77 17.13
C ALA A 373 6.46 -15.62 18.59
N ARG A 374 7.13 -16.31 19.54
CA ARG A 374 6.86 -16.16 20.98
C ARG A 374 7.09 -14.73 21.48
N THR A 375 8.14 -14.07 21.00
CA THR A 375 8.47 -12.69 21.38
C THR A 375 7.43 -11.69 20.86
N CYS A 376 6.83 -11.96 19.69
CA CYS A 376 5.79 -11.12 19.10
C CYS A 376 4.39 -11.35 19.70
N ALA A 377 4.15 -12.49 20.35
CA ALA A 377 2.82 -12.85 20.86
C ALA A 377 2.21 -11.83 21.85
N PRO A 378 2.96 -11.26 22.83
CA PRO A 378 2.42 -10.22 23.73
C PRO A 378 2.01 -8.95 22.99
N ALA A 379 2.79 -8.51 22.00
CA ALA A 379 2.49 -7.32 21.21
C ALA A 379 1.22 -7.51 20.38
N LEU A 380 1.06 -8.68 19.76
CA LEU A 380 -0.18 -9.04 19.05
C LEU A 380 -1.38 -9.07 20.00
N LYS A 381 -1.25 -9.66 21.20
CA LYS A 381 -2.34 -9.69 22.18
C LYS A 381 -2.76 -8.28 22.60
N SER A 382 -1.80 -7.41 22.92
CA SER A 382 -2.06 -6.02 23.28
C SER A 382 -2.77 -5.25 22.14
N LEU A 383 -2.35 -5.45 20.89
CA LEU A 383 -2.99 -4.85 19.72
C LEU A 383 -4.49 -5.20 19.63
N LEU A 384 -4.84 -6.47 19.90
CA LEU A 384 -6.22 -6.95 19.82
C LEU A 384 -7.07 -6.44 21.00
N GLU A 385 -6.54 -6.50 22.22
CA GLU A 385 -7.22 -6.02 23.43
C GLU A 385 -7.48 -4.50 23.41
N ASN A 386 -6.53 -3.73 22.86
CA ASN A 386 -6.68 -2.28 22.70
C ASN A 386 -7.80 -1.91 21.70
N ASP A 387 -8.01 -2.70 20.64
CA ASP A 387 -9.11 -2.49 19.70
C ASP A 387 -10.47 -2.78 20.35
N ASP A 388 -10.57 -3.86 21.12
CA ASP A 388 -11.80 -4.22 21.83
C ASP A 388 -12.14 -3.17 22.90
N SER A 389 -11.13 -2.72 23.65
CA SER A 389 -11.27 -1.65 24.65
C SER A 389 -11.62 -0.31 24.00
N ALA A 390 -11.06 0.00 22.83
CA ALA A 390 -11.36 1.21 22.09
C ALA A 390 -12.80 1.26 21.56
N GLN A 391 -13.37 0.09 21.23
CA GLN A 391 -14.78 -0.03 20.86
C GLN A 391 -15.71 0.17 22.06
N GLN A 392 -15.29 -0.23 23.27
CA GLN A 392 -16.10 -0.12 24.50
C GLN A 392 -15.95 1.25 25.19
N MET A 393 -14.77 1.88 25.15
CA MET A 393 -14.45 3.13 25.87
C MET A 393 -13.61 4.10 25.00
N PRO A 394 -14.25 4.85 24.08
CA PRO A 394 -13.55 5.66 23.07
C PRO A 394 -12.69 6.80 23.64
N LEU A 395 -13.07 7.38 24.78
CA LEU A 395 -12.34 8.48 25.43
C LEU A 395 -10.98 8.05 25.99
N PHE A 396 -10.87 6.84 26.53
CA PHE A 396 -9.61 6.28 27.05
C PHE A 396 -8.71 5.72 25.95
N ALA A 397 -9.31 5.28 24.84
CA ALA A 397 -8.60 4.76 23.68
C ALA A 397 -7.63 5.77 23.04
N ALA A 398 -8.01 7.05 23.01
CA ALA A 398 -7.17 8.11 22.45
C ALA A 398 -5.89 8.31 23.29
N ALA A 399 -5.99 8.23 24.61
CA ALA A 399 -4.85 8.31 25.52
C ALA A 399 -3.95 7.08 25.42
N ALA A 400 -4.55 5.87 25.40
CA ALA A 400 -3.81 4.63 25.23
C ALA A 400 -3.07 4.55 23.88
N ARG A 401 -3.69 5.01 22.78
CA ARG A 401 -3.01 5.10 21.46
C ARG A 401 -1.85 6.07 21.46
N ALA A 402 -1.96 7.20 22.18
CA ALA A 402 -0.86 8.15 22.32
C ALA A 402 0.32 7.55 23.12
N GLU A 403 0.04 6.75 24.15
CA GLU A 403 1.06 6.03 24.92
C GLU A 403 1.74 4.91 24.10
N VAL A 404 0.98 4.10 23.36
CA VAL A 404 1.52 3.04 22.48
C VAL A 404 2.40 3.65 21.38
N ALA A 405 1.94 4.73 20.73
CA ALA A 405 2.73 5.46 19.74
C ALA A 405 4.02 6.07 20.34
N ALA A 406 4.02 6.43 21.63
CA ALA A 406 5.22 6.88 22.33
C ALA A 406 6.18 5.73 22.71
N SER A 407 5.67 4.50 22.84
CA SER A 407 6.43 3.27 23.16
C SER A 407 6.98 2.54 21.92
N GLU A 408 6.33 2.69 20.76
CA GLU A 408 6.81 2.24 19.45
C GLU A 408 7.82 3.24 18.84
N LYS A 409 8.75 3.75 19.64
CA LYS A 409 9.87 4.52 19.08
C LYS A 409 10.70 3.60 18.21
N ALA A 410 10.96 4.04 16.97
CA ALA A 410 11.98 3.46 16.12
C ALA A 410 13.27 3.25 16.93
N PRO A 411 14.09 2.22 16.64
CA PRO A 411 15.37 2.06 17.31
C PRO A 411 16.11 3.40 17.27
N GLU A 412 16.56 3.89 18.44
CA GLU A 412 17.13 5.23 18.53
C GLU A 412 18.28 5.35 17.53
N LEU A 413 18.09 6.22 16.53
CA LEU A 413 19.12 6.62 15.59
C LEU A 413 20.26 7.38 16.30
N LYS A 414 20.03 7.77 17.56
CA LYS A 414 21.00 8.49 18.39
C LYS A 414 22.25 7.64 18.63
N GLY A 415 23.40 8.31 18.54
CA GLY A 415 24.70 7.78 18.96
C GLY A 415 25.54 7.09 17.87
N ILE A 416 25.00 6.80 16.68
CA ILE A 416 25.80 6.23 15.57
C ILE A 416 26.40 7.34 14.69
N VAL A 417 25.60 8.36 14.37
CA VAL A 417 26.04 9.53 13.61
C VAL A 417 25.68 10.79 14.40
N ASP A 418 26.59 11.75 14.43
CA ASP A 418 26.37 13.06 15.03
C ASP A 418 25.17 13.77 14.37
N GLU A 419 24.25 14.28 15.19
CA GLU A 419 22.98 14.86 14.72
C GLU A 419 23.21 16.16 13.93
N ALA A 420 24.22 16.95 14.32
CA ALA A 420 24.59 18.14 13.57
C ALA A 420 25.07 17.74 12.17
N THR A 421 25.95 16.74 12.04
CA THR A 421 26.41 16.20 10.77
C THR A 421 25.25 15.70 9.91
N LEU A 422 24.34 14.90 10.46
CA LEU A 422 23.18 14.37 9.74
C LEU A 422 22.24 15.49 9.23
N SER A 423 22.08 16.56 10.00
CA SER A 423 21.26 17.72 9.65
C SER A 423 21.84 18.56 8.51
N THR A 424 23.16 18.52 8.29
CA THR A 424 23.82 19.22 7.17
C THR A 424 23.68 18.48 5.84
N LEU A 425 23.37 17.18 5.88
CA LEU A 425 23.26 16.38 4.66
C LEU A 425 21.99 16.73 3.86
N PRO A 426 22.08 16.79 2.51
CA PRO A 426 20.93 16.81 1.62
C PRO A 426 19.94 15.68 1.89
N PRO A 427 18.63 15.86 1.59
CA PRO A 427 17.58 14.90 1.95
C PRO A 427 17.82 13.47 1.47
N ARG A 428 18.39 13.28 0.28
CA ARG A 428 18.69 11.94 -0.27
C ARG A 428 19.75 11.21 0.57
N TYR A 429 20.89 11.86 0.82
CA TYR A 429 22.00 11.25 1.56
C TYR A 429 21.63 11.04 3.04
N ARG A 430 20.90 11.99 3.63
CA ARG A 430 20.36 11.84 4.99
C ARG A 430 19.52 10.57 5.09
N LYS A 431 18.59 10.37 4.15
CA LYS A 431 17.74 9.18 4.13
C LYS A 431 18.54 7.89 4.01
N ALA A 432 19.57 7.86 3.15
CA ALA A 432 20.45 6.69 3.02
C ALA A 432 21.17 6.35 4.34
N VAL A 433 21.66 7.37 5.05
CA VAL A 433 22.28 7.21 6.38
C VAL A 433 21.28 6.71 7.42
N GLU A 434 20.08 7.26 7.46
CA GLU A 434 19.00 6.81 8.35
C GLU A 434 18.64 5.34 8.10
N GLN A 435 18.53 4.94 6.82
CA GLN A 435 18.26 3.55 6.42
C GLN A 435 19.37 2.60 6.85
N ALA A 436 20.63 2.94 6.58
CA ALA A 436 21.78 2.15 7.01
C ALA A 436 21.81 1.99 8.53
N THR A 437 21.60 3.10 9.25
CA THR A 437 21.57 3.11 10.72
C THR A 437 20.46 2.20 11.26
N MET A 438 19.27 2.25 10.66
CA MET A 438 18.15 1.40 11.06
C MET A 438 18.44 -0.09 10.82
N LEU A 439 19.00 -0.44 9.66
CA LEU A 439 19.41 -1.82 9.35
C LEU A 439 20.49 -2.31 10.33
N PHE A 440 21.46 -1.46 10.66
CA PHE A 440 22.49 -1.79 11.64
C PHE A 440 21.87 -2.10 13.01
N ARG A 441 20.95 -1.26 13.49
CA ARG A 441 20.24 -1.48 14.77
C ARG A 441 19.44 -2.78 14.79
N PHE A 442 18.90 -3.22 13.65
CA PHE A 442 18.23 -4.53 13.58
C PHE A 442 19.20 -5.70 13.69
N PHE A 443 20.45 -5.53 13.27
CA PHE A 443 21.46 -6.60 13.20
C PHE A 443 22.44 -6.61 14.37
N GLU A 444 22.69 -5.47 15.04
CA GLU A 444 23.77 -5.32 16.03
C GLU A 444 23.71 -6.34 17.18
N ASN A 445 22.50 -6.75 17.57
CA ASN A 445 22.28 -7.69 18.67
C ASN A 445 22.04 -9.14 18.20
N LYS A 446 22.22 -9.43 16.91
CA LYS A 446 22.01 -10.75 16.31
C LYS A 446 23.35 -11.36 15.91
N GLU A 447 23.65 -12.53 16.44
CA GLU A 447 24.88 -13.25 16.13
C GLU A 447 24.94 -13.67 14.65
N SER A 448 26.14 -13.66 14.07
CA SER A 448 26.42 -14.12 12.70
C SER A 448 25.65 -13.40 11.58
N MET A 449 25.23 -12.15 11.80
CA MET A 449 24.59 -11.33 10.75
C MET A 449 25.59 -10.78 9.73
N ASN A 450 25.14 -10.72 8.48
CA ASN A 450 25.88 -10.04 7.42
C ASN A 450 25.45 -8.57 7.38
N TYR A 451 26.41 -7.67 7.60
CA TYR A 451 26.19 -6.22 7.56
C TYR A 451 26.23 -5.63 6.14
N SER A 452 26.47 -6.42 5.09
CA SER A 452 26.41 -5.95 3.70
C SER A 452 25.15 -5.13 3.37
N PRO A 453 23.92 -5.50 3.81
CA PRO A 453 22.74 -4.68 3.56
C PRO A 453 22.82 -3.26 4.14
N VAL A 454 23.53 -3.07 5.27
CA VAL A 454 23.75 -1.76 5.88
C VAL A 454 24.54 -0.85 4.92
N PHE A 455 25.61 -1.38 4.35
CA PHE A 455 26.46 -0.63 3.41
C PHE A 455 25.82 -0.47 2.04
N ASN A 456 25.02 -1.45 1.58
CA ASN A 456 24.31 -1.36 0.30
C ASN A 456 23.38 -0.14 0.24
N ALA A 457 22.75 0.23 1.37
CA ALA A 457 21.93 1.43 1.46
C ALA A 457 22.73 2.73 1.19
N LEU A 458 24.06 2.72 1.42
CA LEU A 458 24.93 3.88 1.24
C LEU A 458 25.60 3.94 -0.14
N LEU A 459 25.71 2.81 -0.85
CA LEU A 459 26.52 2.70 -2.08
C LEU A 459 26.14 3.73 -3.15
N GLY A 460 24.85 3.92 -3.42
CA GLY A 460 24.42 4.89 -4.44
C GLY A 460 24.74 6.34 -4.06
N SER A 461 24.63 6.69 -2.77
CA SER A 461 25.03 8.00 -2.27
C SER A 461 26.56 8.19 -2.34
N ILE A 462 27.33 7.14 -2.04
CA ILE A 462 28.80 7.18 -2.11
C ILE A 462 29.27 7.33 -3.56
N ASP A 463 28.71 6.59 -4.53
CA ASP A 463 29.07 6.71 -5.95
C ASP A 463 28.80 8.12 -6.48
N GLU A 464 27.65 8.69 -6.13
CA GLU A 464 27.27 10.04 -6.56
C GLU A 464 28.22 11.10 -5.98
N VAL A 465 28.53 11.01 -4.68
CA VAL A 465 29.47 11.94 -4.03
C VAL A 465 30.88 11.77 -4.60
N ALA A 466 31.33 10.54 -4.84
CA ALA A 466 32.63 10.27 -5.45
C ALA A 466 32.72 10.87 -6.86
N ARG A 467 31.69 10.67 -7.69
CA ARG A 467 31.58 11.28 -9.02
C ARG A 467 31.61 12.80 -8.95
N GLY A 468 30.81 13.39 -8.06
CA GLY A 468 30.78 14.84 -7.85
C GLY A 468 32.12 15.40 -7.41
N LEU A 469 32.84 14.69 -6.53
CA LEU A 469 34.18 15.07 -6.09
C LEU A 469 35.18 15.06 -7.26
N ILE A 470 35.19 13.98 -8.05
CA ILE A 470 36.06 13.85 -9.24
C ILE A 470 35.79 14.99 -10.21
N ILE A 471 34.52 15.21 -10.56
CA ILE A 471 34.12 16.30 -11.49
C ILE A 471 34.57 17.64 -10.93
N ARG A 472 34.24 17.98 -9.68
CA ARG A 472 34.58 19.29 -9.10
C ARG A 472 36.09 19.54 -9.04
N ARG A 473 36.90 18.51 -8.84
CA ARG A 473 38.36 18.62 -8.74
C ARG A 473 39.05 18.64 -10.11
N LEU A 474 38.57 17.85 -11.07
CA LEU A 474 39.27 17.62 -12.33
C LEU A 474 38.67 18.33 -13.54
N GLN A 475 37.39 18.74 -13.50
CA GLN A 475 36.71 19.33 -14.65
C GLN A 475 37.39 20.60 -15.16
N LYS A 476 37.95 21.43 -14.27
CA LYS A 476 38.70 22.63 -14.68
C LYS A 476 40.03 22.29 -15.38
N SER A 477 40.58 21.12 -15.11
CA SER A 477 41.84 20.64 -15.70
C SER A 477 41.62 19.83 -16.98
N LEU A 478 40.37 19.51 -17.31
CA LEU A 478 40.01 18.79 -18.52
C LEU A 478 40.25 19.69 -19.75
N PRO A 479 41.04 19.26 -20.74
CA PRO A 479 41.24 20.03 -21.97
C PRO A 479 39.93 20.31 -22.70
N THR A 480 39.82 21.43 -23.40
CA THR A 480 38.59 21.79 -24.14
C THR A 480 38.51 21.14 -25.52
N LYS A 481 39.65 20.78 -26.11
CA LYS A 481 39.72 20.13 -27.42
C LYS A 481 39.55 18.61 -27.26
N ALA A 482 38.68 18.01 -28.06
CA ALA A 482 38.39 16.58 -28.02
C ALA A 482 39.64 15.69 -28.21
N ALA A 483 40.59 16.11 -29.05
CA ALA A 483 41.85 15.38 -29.26
C ALA A 483 42.71 15.31 -27.99
N ASP A 484 42.75 16.40 -27.22
CA ASP A 484 43.53 16.50 -25.99
C ASP A 484 42.83 15.81 -24.81
N GLN A 485 41.48 15.77 -24.81
CA GLN A 485 40.70 14.98 -23.84
C GLN A 485 40.98 13.49 -23.99
N LYS A 486 41.08 12.98 -25.23
CA LYS A 486 41.39 11.57 -25.48
C LYS A 486 42.76 11.17 -24.91
N LEU A 487 43.75 12.05 -25.03
CA LEU A 487 45.07 11.87 -24.40
C LEU A 487 45.02 11.99 -22.87
N TRP A 488 44.17 12.88 -22.35
CA TRP A 488 44.01 13.09 -20.90
C TRP A 488 43.39 11.89 -20.18
N PHE A 489 42.45 11.19 -20.83
CA PHE A 489 41.82 9.97 -20.28
C PHE A 489 42.59 8.67 -20.57
N ASP A 490 43.60 8.70 -21.43
CA ASP A 490 44.45 7.55 -21.78
C ASP A 490 45.95 7.91 -21.68
N PRO A 491 46.46 8.19 -20.46
CA PRO A 491 47.81 8.73 -20.29
C PRO A 491 48.94 7.70 -20.53
N TYR A 492 48.65 6.42 -20.75
CA TYR A 492 49.66 5.34 -20.75
C TYR A 492 49.61 4.38 -21.95
N LEU A 493 49.17 4.82 -23.12
CA LEU A 493 49.32 4.07 -24.37
C LEU A 493 49.86 4.93 -25.53
N ARG A 494 51.00 5.61 -25.29
CA ARG A 494 51.88 6.10 -26.36
C ARG A 494 53.34 5.92 -26.00
#